data_AF-A0A8T7I412-F1
#
_entry.id   AF-A0A8T7I412-F1
#
_cell.length_a   1.000
_cell.length_b   1.000
_cell.length_c   1.000
_cell.angle_alpha   90.00
_cell.angle_beta   90.00
_cell.angle_gamma   90.00
#
_symmetry.space_group_name_H-M   'P 1'
#
loop_
_entity.id
_entity.type
_entity.pdbx_description
1 polymer ?
#
loop_
_entity_poly.entity_id
_entity_poly.type
_entity_poly.pdbx_seq_one_letter_code
_entity_poly.pdbx_strand_id
1 'polypeptide(L)'
;MENNRVQKMVALAKDITVLFRDAAIIILTVLLLAFPIKFNSILVEAGFEEGSVVGFKWKSKLVESNEALSKANESIESLKLENEQLLKALDDANEKLSDSQFKEKVATLKENNSKVNRATDAVQSNVLDVIESNDPLIQKSNVNTRTRDFSTSDYTVGLQTLGAPDTTREKLNQAIANNGYQLDKISFSYSPAQKPKWFAPQSTVFYYSSASREQAEQLAKLMTQLAGDTFLVRRGAGLGVDPARKHLTFFVHYLTS
;
A
#
# COMPACT_ATOMS: atom_id res chain seq x y z
N MET A 1 -9.14 -40.99 -13.82
CA MET A 1 -9.29 -39.50 -13.80
C MET A 1 -9.21 -38.89 -12.40
N GLU A 2 -9.28 -39.68 -11.32
CA GLU A 2 -9.27 -39.22 -9.92
C GLU A 2 -7.90 -38.71 -9.43
N ASN A 3 -6.80 -39.39 -9.81
CA ASN A 3 -5.44 -39.02 -9.38
C ASN A 3 -5.00 -37.61 -9.80
N ASN A 4 -5.53 -37.09 -10.91
CA ASN A 4 -5.14 -35.79 -11.45
C ASN A 4 -5.82 -34.61 -10.69
N ARG A 5 -6.92 -34.88 -9.97
CA ARG A 5 -7.65 -33.89 -9.17
C ARG A 5 -7.05 -33.76 -7.77
N VAL A 6 -6.73 -34.89 -7.15
CA VAL A 6 -6.07 -34.94 -5.83
C VAL A 6 -4.67 -34.32 -5.89
N GLN A 7 -3.90 -34.57 -6.96
CA GLN A 7 -2.58 -33.95 -7.15
C GLN A 7 -2.65 -32.44 -7.30
N LYS A 8 -3.63 -31.91 -8.05
CA LYS A 8 -3.84 -30.45 -8.17
C LYS A 8 -4.29 -29.82 -6.85
N MET A 9 -5.08 -30.53 -6.05
CA MET A 9 -5.51 -30.06 -4.73
C MET A 9 -4.40 -30.10 -3.68
N VAL A 10 -3.54 -31.12 -3.69
CA VAL A 10 -2.35 -31.18 -2.82
C VAL A 10 -1.36 -30.09 -3.20
N ALA A 11 -1.20 -29.79 -4.50
CA ALA A 11 -0.42 -28.65 -4.96
C ALA A 11 -1.00 -27.33 -4.43
N LEU A 12 -2.30 -27.08 -4.60
CA LEU A 12 -2.96 -25.87 -4.07
C LEU A 12 -2.82 -25.71 -2.55
N ALA A 13 -3.02 -26.78 -1.79
CA ALA A 13 -2.86 -26.75 -0.33
C ALA A 13 -1.40 -26.49 0.10
N LYS A 14 -0.45 -27.04 -0.65
CA LYS A 14 0.98 -26.82 -0.43
C LYS A 14 1.39 -25.40 -0.79
N ASP A 15 0.87 -24.86 -1.88
CA ASP A 15 1.14 -23.49 -2.33
C ASP A 15 0.59 -22.47 -1.32
N ILE A 16 -0.61 -22.70 -0.76
CA ILE A 16 -1.17 -21.88 0.32
C ILE A 16 -0.32 -21.92 1.58
N THR A 17 0.18 -23.10 1.95
CA THR A 17 1.02 -23.28 3.15
C THR A 17 2.39 -22.60 2.97
N VAL A 18 2.95 -22.68 1.77
CA VAL A 18 4.19 -21.99 1.39
C VAL A 18 3.98 -20.48 1.42
N LEU A 19 2.86 -19.97 0.90
CA LEU A 19 2.55 -18.54 0.92
C LEU A 19 2.35 -18.03 2.35
N PHE A 20 1.69 -18.80 3.23
CA PHE A 20 1.51 -18.45 4.64
C PHE A 20 2.85 -18.39 5.38
N ARG A 21 3.74 -19.35 5.11
CA ARG A 21 5.11 -19.36 5.65
C ARG A 21 5.88 -18.13 5.16
N ASP A 22 5.81 -17.81 3.88
CA ASP A 22 6.57 -16.72 3.29
C ASP A 22 6.02 -15.35 3.77
N ALA A 23 4.70 -15.21 3.91
CA ALA A 23 4.07 -14.06 4.55
C ALA A 23 4.47 -13.92 6.03
N ALA A 24 4.54 -15.02 6.79
CA ALA A 24 5.01 -15.00 8.17
C ALA A 24 6.50 -14.62 8.28
N ILE A 25 7.35 -15.10 7.37
CA ILE A 25 8.77 -14.74 7.30
C ILE A 25 8.93 -13.27 6.93
N ILE A 26 8.08 -12.74 6.04
CA ILE A 26 8.11 -11.33 5.66
C ILE A 26 7.60 -10.45 6.79
N ILE A 27 6.53 -10.81 7.49
CA ILE A 27 6.08 -10.13 8.72
C ILE A 27 7.18 -10.15 9.77
N LEU A 28 7.87 -11.29 9.97
CA LEU A 28 8.99 -11.41 10.89
C LEU A 28 10.16 -10.52 10.47
N THR A 29 10.46 -10.44 9.18
CA THR A 29 11.54 -9.61 8.61
C THR A 29 11.20 -8.13 8.75
N VAL A 30 9.95 -7.75 8.52
CA VAL A 30 9.46 -6.37 8.68
C VAL A 30 9.43 -5.98 10.15
N LEU A 31 9.03 -6.87 11.06
CA LEU A 31 9.16 -6.65 12.50
C LEU A 31 10.63 -6.48 12.92
N LEU A 32 11.55 -7.26 12.35
CA LEU A 32 12.99 -7.11 12.63
C LEU A 32 13.58 -5.82 12.05
N LEU A 33 13.03 -5.29 10.95
CA LEU A 33 13.47 -4.04 10.33
C LEU A 33 12.79 -2.78 10.93
N ALA A 34 11.55 -2.89 11.38
CA ALA A 34 10.75 -1.79 11.94
C ALA A 34 11.04 -1.53 13.42
N PHE A 35 11.71 -2.45 14.13
CA PHE A 35 12.12 -2.29 15.53
C PHE A 35 13.65 -2.17 15.72
N PRO A 36 14.30 -1.07 15.26
CA PRO A 36 15.69 -0.75 15.65
C PRO A 36 15.83 -0.35 17.13
N ILE A 37 14.73 -0.37 17.88
CA ILE A 37 14.57 0.15 19.24
C ILE A 37 15.47 -0.56 20.26
N LYS A 38 15.87 -1.83 20.02
CA LYS A 38 16.88 -2.51 20.85
C LYS A 38 18.32 -2.11 20.54
N PHE A 39 18.58 -1.62 19.34
CA PHE A 39 19.92 -1.24 18.91
C PHE A 39 20.29 0.15 19.43
N ASN A 40 19.33 1.08 19.45
CA ASN A 40 19.53 2.44 19.93
C ASN A 40 19.65 2.53 21.47
N SER A 41 18.95 1.65 22.20
CA SER A 41 19.00 1.60 23.67
C SER A 41 20.33 1.04 24.18
N ILE A 42 20.89 0.00 23.57
CA ILE A 42 22.19 -0.60 23.95
C ILE A 42 23.39 0.34 23.67
N LEU A 43 23.28 1.21 22.65
CA LEU A 43 24.35 2.15 22.28
C LEU A 43 24.40 3.39 23.17
N VAL A 44 23.25 3.87 23.64
CA VAL A 44 23.13 4.99 24.60
C VAL A 44 23.48 4.53 26.03
N GLU A 45 23.19 3.27 26.37
CA GLU A 45 23.44 2.71 27.72
C GLU A 45 24.91 2.29 27.94
N ALA A 46 25.70 2.08 26.88
CA ALA A 46 27.12 1.72 26.92
C ALA A 46 28.10 2.92 26.90
N GLY A 47 27.60 4.15 26.94
CA GLY A 47 28.44 5.36 27.07
C GLY A 47 29.19 5.80 25.81
N PHE A 48 28.83 5.31 24.63
CA PHE A 48 29.39 5.76 23.36
C PHE A 48 28.68 7.03 22.83
N GLU A 49 29.36 8.17 22.90
CA GLU A 49 29.49 9.01 21.69
C GLU A 49 30.44 8.30 20.71
N GLU A 50 30.34 8.68 19.41
CA GLU A 50 31.21 8.32 18.27
C GLU A 50 30.74 7.14 17.36
N GLY A 51 30.82 7.19 16.03
CA GLY A 51 31.35 8.22 15.13
C GLY A 51 31.35 7.78 13.64
N SER A 52 31.26 8.77 12.74
CA SER A 52 31.94 8.82 11.43
C SER A 52 31.43 10.05 10.65
N VAL A 53 32.12 11.18 10.80
CA VAL A 53 31.89 12.46 10.08
C VAL A 53 30.42 12.92 10.13
N VAL A 54 29.98 13.23 11.36
CA VAL A 54 28.95 14.19 11.84
C VAL A 54 27.53 14.22 11.21
N GLY A 55 27.23 13.51 10.13
CA GLY A 55 25.94 13.68 9.43
C GLY A 55 25.58 12.62 8.41
N PHE A 56 26.58 12.07 7.72
CA PHE A 56 26.34 11.38 6.45
C PHE A 56 26.00 9.89 6.58
N LYS A 57 26.59 9.15 7.53
CA LYS A 57 26.34 7.70 7.65
C LYS A 57 25.00 7.35 8.30
N TRP A 58 24.56 8.11 9.30
CA TRP A 58 23.23 7.91 9.88
C TRP A 58 22.14 8.36 8.90
N LYS A 59 22.39 9.42 8.12
CA LYS A 59 21.53 9.85 7.01
C LYS A 59 21.37 8.75 5.97
N SER A 60 22.47 8.15 5.51
CA SER A 60 22.44 7.03 4.56
C SER A 60 21.62 5.86 5.12
N LYS A 61 21.88 5.46 6.38
CA LYS A 61 21.15 4.36 7.03
C LYS A 61 19.66 4.65 7.25
N LEU A 62 19.28 5.90 7.55
CA LEU A 62 17.88 6.28 7.72
C LEU A 62 17.15 6.29 6.38
N VAL A 63 17.78 6.81 5.32
CA VAL A 63 17.22 6.78 3.96
C VAL A 63 17.12 5.33 3.46
N GLU A 64 18.16 4.52 3.63
CA GLU A 64 18.18 3.09 3.29
C GLU A 64 17.09 2.31 4.06
N SER A 65 16.93 2.59 5.35
CA SER A 65 15.87 1.98 6.17
C SER A 65 14.48 2.39 5.70
N ASN A 66 14.26 3.68 5.38
CA ASN A 66 12.99 4.17 4.88
C ASN A 66 12.65 3.56 3.50
N GLU A 67 13.65 3.39 2.64
CA GLU A 67 13.51 2.71 1.35
C GLU A 67 13.21 1.22 1.52
N ALA A 68 13.89 0.54 2.46
CA ALA A 68 13.62 -0.86 2.78
C ALA A 68 12.20 -1.06 3.34
N LEU A 69 11.74 -0.16 4.21
CA LEU A 69 10.37 -0.15 4.73
C LEU A 69 9.35 0.11 3.62
N SER A 70 9.64 1.00 2.69
CA SER A 70 8.81 1.25 1.49
C SER A 70 8.69 0.00 0.61
N LYS A 71 9.81 -0.65 0.29
CA LYS A 71 9.86 -1.91 -0.48
C LYS A 71 9.15 -3.05 0.24
N ALA A 72 9.28 -3.13 1.56
CA ALA A 72 8.57 -4.11 2.37
C ALA A 72 7.05 -3.89 2.30
N ASN A 73 6.60 -2.64 2.33
CA ASN A 73 5.19 -2.31 2.20
C ASN A 73 4.62 -2.67 0.81
N GLU A 74 5.38 -2.41 -0.26
CA GLU A 74 5.03 -2.88 -1.61
C GLU A 74 4.93 -4.40 -1.69
N SER A 75 5.91 -5.10 -1.11
CA SER A 75 5.91 -6.58 -1.08
C SER A 75 4.70 -7.13 -0.33
N ILE A 76 4.36 -6.51 0.80
CA ILE A 76 3.17 -6.85 1.59
C ILE A 76 1.89 -6.73 0.74
N GLU A 77 1.73 -5.64 0.00
CA GLU A 77 0.55 -5.47 -0.85
C GLU A 77 0.53 -6.44 -2.04
N SER A 78 1.68 -6.73 -2.65
CA SER A 78 1.76 -7.73 -3.73
C SER A 78 1.30 -9.10 -3.23
N LEU A 79 1.74 -9.48 -2.03
CA LEU A 79 1.34 -10.73 -1.39
C LEU A 79 -0.15 -10.75 -1.05
N LYS A 80 -0.73 -9.62 -0.64
CA LYS A 80 -2.19 -9.51 -0.43
C LYS A 80 -2.94 -9.79 -1.73
N LEU A 81 -2.49 -9.22 -2.86
CA LEU A 81 -3.10 -9.44 -4.16
C LEU A 81 -3.00 -10.92 -4.62
N GLU A 82 -1.83 -11.53 -4.50
CA GLU A 82 -1.63 -12.95 -4.84
C GLU A 82 -2.49 -13.87 -3.97
N ASN A 83 -2.56 -13.57 -2.67
CA ASN A 83 -3.38 -14.31 -1.71
C ASN A 83 -4.89 -14.21 -2.03
N GLU A 84 -5.35 -13.06 -2.53
CA GLU A 84 -6.73 -12.90 -3.01
C GLU A 84 -7.02 -13.75 -4.26
N GLN A 85 -6.08 -13.82 -5.21
CA GLN A 85 -6.23 -14.68 -6.39
C GLN A 85 -6.30 -16.16 -6.00
N LEU A 86 -5.49 -16.58 -5.02
CA LEU A 86 -5.54 -17.94 -4.48
C LEU A 86 -6.86 -18.25 -3.77
N LEU A 87 -7.40 -17.31 -2.98
CA LEU A 87 -8.72 -17.48 -2.38
C LEU A 87 -9.82 -17.66 -3.42
N LYS A 88 -9.76 -16.88 -4.51
CA LYS A 88 -10.72 -17.01 -5.61
C LYS A 88 -10.59 -18.37 -6.31
N ALA A 89 -9.37 -18.81 -6.60
CA ALA A 89 -9.13 -20.14 -7.17
C ALA A 89 -9.60 -21.28 -6.24
N LEU A 90 -9.48 -21.08 -4.92
CA LEU A 90 -9.99 -22.01 -3.92
C LEU A 90 -11.53 -22.05 -3.90
N ASP A 91 -12.19 -20.92 -4.09
CA ASP A 91 -13.65 -20.83 -4.19
C ASP A 91 -14.19 -21.52 -5.43
N ASP A 92 -13.56 -21.24 -6.58
CA ASP A 92 -13.89 -21.90 -7.85
C ASP A 92 -13.68 -23.43 -7.79
N ALA A 93 -12.74 -23.90 -6.95
CA ALA A 93 -12.52 -25.32 -6.70
C ALA A 93 -13.54 -25.91 -5.71
N ASN A 94 -13.90 -25.16 -4.66
CA ASN A 94 -14.85 -25.58 -3.64
C ASN A 94 -16.28 -25.73 -4.19
N GLU A 95 -16.69 -24.88 -5.14
CA GLU A 95 -17.98 -25.01 -5.84
C GLU A 95 -18.09 -26.30 -6.67
N LYS A 96 -16.96 -26.85 -7.13
CA LYS A 96 -16.88 -28.04 -7.97
C LYS A 96 -16.75 -29.33 -7.17
N LEU A 97 -16.71 -29.26 -5.84
CA LEU A 97 -16.48 -30.39 -4.94
C LEU A 97 -17.64 -30.57 -3.93
N SER A 98 -18.12 -31.81 -3.80
CA SER A 98 -19.22 -32.16 -2.89
C SER A 98 -18.75 -32.64 -1.50
N ASP A 99 -17.45 -32.65 -1.23
CA ASP A 99 -16.86 -33.17 0.01
C ASP A 99 -17.06 -32.18 1.18
N SER A 100 -17.81 -32.61 2.19
CA SER A 100 -18.10 -31.83 3.40
C SER A 100 -16.86 -31.52 4.26
N GLN A 101 -15.89 -32.44 4.34
CA GLN A 101 -14.67 -32.24 5.13
C GLN A 101 -13.72 -31.27 4.43
N PHE A 102 -13.73 -31.26 3.09
CA PHE A 102 -13.00 -30.28 2.31
C PHE A 102 -13.60 -28.87 2.47
N LYS A 103 -14.93 -28.75 2.45
CA LYS A 103 -15.63 -27.48 2.68
C LYS A 103 -15.28 -26.84 4.03
N GLU A 104 -15.20 -27.66 5.08
CA GLU A 104 -14.82 -27.19 6.42
C GLU A 104 -13.36 -26.69 6.47
N LYS A 105 -12.43 -27.41 5.82
CA LYS A 105 -11.03 -26.97 5.70
C LYS A 105 -10.88 -25.67 4.91
N VAL A 106 -11.62 -25.53 3.81
CA VAL A 106 -11.66 -24.28 3.02
C VAL A 106 -12.20 -23.12 3.86
N ALA A 107 -13.27 -23.34 4.64
CA ALA A 107 -13.82 -22.33 5.54
C ALA A 107 -12.80 -21.91 6.62
N THR A 108 -12.11 -22.87 7.23
CA THR A 108 -11.05 -22.61 8.22
C THR A 108 -9.88 -21.82 7.61
N LEU A 109 -9.46 -22.19 6.38
CA LEU A 109 -8.42 -21.47 5.65
C LEU A 109 -8.82 -20.03 5.36
N LYS A 110 -10.07 -19.77 4.95
CA LYS A 110 -10.59 -18.41 4.76
C LYS A 110 -10.56 -17.60 6.03
N GLU A 111 -10.96 -18.20 7.15
CA GLU A 111 -10.95 -17.53 8.45
C GLU A 111 -9.52 -17.17 8.87
N ASN A 112 -8.58 -18.11 8.78
CA ASN A 112 -7.17 -17.86 9.09
C ASN A 112 -6.55 -16.81 8.17
N ASN A 113 -6.89 -16.84 6.88
CA ASN A 113 -6.48 -15.83 5.92
C ASN A 113 -7.01 -14.42 6.30
N SER A 114 -8.27 -14.32 6.73
CA SER A 114 -8.83 -13.05 7.23
C SER A 114 -8.09 -12.52 8.47
N LYS A 115 -7.59 -13.42 9.34
CA LYS A 115 -6.77 -13.05 10.51
C LYS A 115 -5.39 -12.55 10.07
N VAL A 116 -4.75 -13.23 9.13
CA VAL A 116 -3.48 -12.78 8.55
C VAL A 116 -3.62 -11.44 7.86
N ASN A 117 -4.64 -11.23 7.01
CA ASN A 117 -4.85 -9.96 6.32
C ASN A 117 -5.00 -8.80 7.32
N ARG A 118 -5.75 -8.98 8.41
CA ARG A 118 -5.86 -7.95 9.46
C ARG A 118 -4.52 -7.67 10.16
N ALA A 119 -3.73 -8.70 10.44
CA ALA A 119 -2.40 -8.52 11.02
C ALA A 119 -1.45 -7.81 10.05
N THR A 120 -1.53 -8.16 8.76
CA THR A 120 -0.78 -7.53 7.68
C THR A 120 -1.17 -6.05 7.52
N ASP A 121 -2.46 -5.72 7.59
CA ASP A 121 -2.94 -4.33 7.56
C ASP A 121 -2.38 -3.51 8.74
N ALA A 122 -2.33 -4.11 9.94
CA ALA A 122 -1.75 -3.47 11.11
C ALA A 122 -0.22 -3.25 10.97
N VAL A 123 0.50 -4.25 10.45
CA VAL A 123 1.94 -4.13 10.16
C VAL A 123 2.20 -3.05 9.11
N GLN A 124 1.42 -3.04 8.04
CA GLN A 124 1.50 -2.02 6.99
C GLN A 124 1.24 -0.62 7.54
N SER A 125 0.22 -0.45 8.39
CA SER A 125 -0.05 0.84 9.05
C SER A 125 1.17 1.28 9.87
N ASN A 126 1.73 0.40 10.70
CA ASN A 126 2.90 0.72 11.51
C ASN A 126 4.14 1.06 10.65
N VAL A 127 4.34 0.33 9.55
CA VAL A 127 5.42 0.63 8.60
C VAL A 127 5.24 2.02 8.00
N LEU A 128 4.02 2.35 7.54
CA LEU A 128 3.70 3.67 7.01
C LEU A 128 3.88 4.77 8.05
N ASP A 129 3.47 4.55 9.30
CA ASP A 129 3.62 5.49 10.41
C ASP A 129 5.10 5.74 10.73
N VAL A 130 5.92 4.67 10.75
CA VAL A 130 7.38 4.80 10.96
C VAL A 130 8.00 5.59 9.81
N ILE A 131 7.63 5.30 8.57
CA ILE A 131 8.13 6.04 7.41
C ILE A 131 7.73 7.52 7.50
N GLU A 132 6.48 7.81 7.87
CA GLU A 132 5.97 9.18 8.05
C GLU A 132 6.70 9.92 9.19
N SER A 133 6.97 9.24 10.30
CA SER A 133 7.70 9.82 11.43
C SER A 133 9.17 10.14 11.09
N ASN A 134 9.76 9.40 10.15
CA ASN A 134 11.12 9.61 9.68
C ASN A 134 11.23 10.73 8.63
N ASP A 135 10.13 11.10 7.97
CA ASP A 135 10.14 12.05 6.86
C ASP A 135 10.69 13.44 7.23
N PRO A 136 10.32 14.07 8.37
CA PRO A 136 10.87 15.37 8.74
C PRO A 136 12.39 15.33 8.98
N LEU A 137 12.92 14.19 9.44
CA LEU A 137 14.35 13.99 9.67
C LEU A 137 15.10 13.86 8.34
N ILE A 138 14.50 13.19 7.36
CA ILE A 138 15.02 13.10 5.99
C ILE A 138 14.95 14.46 5.29
N GLN A 139 13.86 15.21 5.42
CA GLN A 139 13.70 16.56 4.81
C GLN A 139 14.68 17.58 5.40
N LYS A 140 14.81 17.66 6.74
CA LYS A 140 15.82 18.51 7.40
C LYS A 140 17.24 18.14 7.01
N SER A 141 17.49 16.91 6.57
CA SER A 141 18.79 16.47 6.07
C SER A 141 19.06 16.82 4.59
N ASN A 142 18.06 17.28 3.83
CA ASN A 142 18.12 17.59 2.40
C ASN A 142 18.13 19.09 2.08
N VAL A 143 18.46 19.94 3.06
CA VAL A 143 18.51 21.42 2.94
C VAL A 143 19.47 21.93 1.85
N ASN A 144 20.32 21.08 1.24
CA ASN A 144 21.19 21.45 0.11
C ASN A 144 20.74 20.95 -1.28
N THR A 145 19.65 20.18 -1.38
CA THR A 145 19.01 19.93 -2.68
C THR A 145 17.99 21.02 -2.90
N ARG A 146 18.28 21.93 -3.83
CA ARG A 146 17.33 22.90 -4.38
C ARG A 146 15.95 22.24 -4.47
N THR A 147 15.00 22.71 -3.67
CA THR A 147 13.58 22.43 -3.89
C THR A 147 13.31 22.86 -5.32
N ARG A 148 13.19 21.87 -6.21
CA ARG A 148 12.62 22.13 -7.52
C ARG A 148 11.18 22.46 -7.19
N ASP A 149 10.79 23.71 -7.38
CA ASP A 149 9.39 24.10 -7.24
C ASP A 149 8.63 23.37 -8.35
N PHE A 150 7.99 22.26 -7.98
CA PHE A 150 7.09 21.54 -8.86
C PHE A 150 5.81 22.33 -8.97
N SER A 151 5.40 22.60 -10.21
CA SER A 151 4.10 23.14 -10.53
C SER A 151 3.03 22.03 -10.47
N THR A 152 1.76 22.41 -10.35
CA THR A 152 0.65 21.44 -10.37
C THR A 152 0.67 20.53 -11.60
N SER A 153 1.17 21.04 -12.75
CA SER A 153 1.30 20.30 -14.01
C SER A 153 2.38 19.25 -14.05
N ASP A 154 3.26 19.20 -13.05
CA ASP A 154 4.23 18.12 -12.90
C ASP A 154 3.59 16.87 -12.27
N TYR A 155 2.45 17.04 -11.59
CA TYR A 155 1.77 15.96 -10.88
C TYR A 155 0.76 15.21 -11.77
N THR A 156 0.72 13.89 -11.63
CA THR A 156 -0.19 12.98 -12.33
C THR A 156 -1.18 12.37 -11.34
N VAL A 157 -2.48 12.34 -11.71
CA VAL A 157 -3.57 11.88 -10.84
C VAL A 157 -4.35 10.75 -11.50
N GLY A 158 -4.39 9.59 -10.86
CA GLY A 158 -5.29 8.49 -11.23
C GLY A 158 -6.55 8.49 -10.38
N LEU A 159 -7.72 8.61 -11.00
CA LEU A 159 -9.01 8.63 -10.29
C LEU A 159 -9.73 7.29 -10.40
N GLN A 160 -9.95 6.65 -9.26
CA GLN A 160 -10.74 5.42 -9.11
C GLN A 160 -12.02 5.76 -8.36
N THR A 161 -13.18 5.47 -8.95
CA THR A 161 -14.49 5.73 -8.31
C THR A 161 -15.18 4.42 -7.95
N LEU A 162 -15.99 4.43 -6.90
CA LEU A 162 -16.84 3.32 -6.49
C LEU A 162 -18.27 3.82 -6.31
N GLY A 163 -19.21 3.23 -7.05
CA GLY A 163 -20.62 3.63 -7.03
C GLY A 163 -20.97 4.80 -7.95
N ALA A 164 -19.96 5.53 -8.43
CA ALA A 164 -20.15 6.60 -9.41
C ALA A 164 -20.22 6.05 -10.85
N PRO A 165 -21.11 6.56 -11.71
CA PRO A 165 -21.06 6.25 -13.13
C PRO A 165 -19.82 6.88 -13.79
N ASP A 166 -19.40 6.33 -14.94
CA ASP A 166 -18.24 6.83 -15.69
C ASP A 166 -18.34 8.30 -16.05
N THR A 167 -19.54 8.80 -16.33
CA THR A 167 -19.78 10.22 -16.62
C THR A 167 -19.41 11.13 -15.44
N THR A 168 -19.57 10.67 -14.20
CA THR A 168 -19.13 11.41 -13.01
C THR A 168 -17.61 11.40 -12.90
N ARG A 169 -16.96 10.25 -13.12
CA ARG A 169 -15.51 10.12 -13.13
C ARG A 169 -14.87 11.00 -14.21
N GLU A 170 -15.42 11.02 -15.41
CA GLU A 170 -14.93 11.83 -16.53
C GLU A 170 -15.03 13.33 -16.23
N LYS A 171 -16.13 13.79 -15.63
CA LYS A 171 -16.28 15.18 -15.18
C LYS A 171 -15.25 15.55 -14.12
N LEU A 172 -15.02 14.67 -13.14
CA LEU A 172 -14.01 14.89 -12.11
C LEU A 172 -12.60 14.92 -12.71
N ASN A 173 -12.27 13.99 -13.60
CA ASN A 173 -11.01 14.00 -14.33
C ASN A 173 -10.81 15.30 -15.13
N GLN A 174 -11.84 15.78 -15.82
CA GLN A 174 -11.77 17.05 -16.54
C GLN A 174 -11.56 18.23 -15.59
N ALA A 175 -12.24 18.25 -14.44
CA ALA A 175 -12.06 19.29 -13.43
C ALA A 175 -10.65 19.25 -12.80
N ILE A 176 -10.12 18.06 -12.52
CA ILE A 176 -8.74 17.85 -12.05
C ILE A 176 -7.73 18.39 -13.09
N ALA A 177 -7.92 18.06 -14.36
CA ALA A 177 -7.08 18.54 -15.46
C ALA A 177 -7.16 20.08 -15.62
N ASN A 178 -8.35 20.66 -15.49
CA ASN A 178 -8.55 22.11 -15.55
C ASN A 178 -7.88 22.85 -14.37
N ASN A 179 -7.61 22.16 -13.26
CA ASN A 179 -6.83 22.68 -12.13
C ASN A 179 -5.32 22.45 -12.30
N GLY A 180 -4.89 22.02 -13.49
CA GLY A 180 -3.49 21.95 -13.88
C GLY A 180 -2.83 20.60 -13.66
N TYR A 181 -3.50 19.58 -13.12
CA TYR A 181 -2.92 18.25 -12.96
C TYR A 181 -2.89 17.48 -14.29
N GLN A 182 -1.91 16.60 -14.46
CA GLN A 182 -1.97 15.57 -15.51
C GLN A 182 -2.86 14.41 -15.06
N LEU A 183 -3.53 13.75 -16.00
CA LEU A 183 -4.33 12.56 -15.71
C LEU A 183 -3.50 11.30 -15.95
N ASP A 184 -3.52 10.41 -14.97
CA ASP A 184 -3.00 9.06 -15.14
C ASP A 184 -3.92 8.26 -16.07
N LYS A 185 -3.34 7.34 -16.84
CA LYS A 185 -4.11 6.41 -17.68
C LYS A 185 -4.91 5.42 -16.83
N ILE A 186 -4.50 5.20 -15.58
CA ILE A 186 -5.13 4.31 -14.62
C ILE A 186 -6.25 5.08 -13.90
N SER A 187 -7.38 5.23 -14.58
CA SER A 187 -8.63 5.78 -14.05
C SER A 187 -9.80 4.87 -14.41
N PHE A 188 -10.61 4.48 -13.42
CA PHE A 188 -11.68 3.49 -13.61
C PHE A 188 -12.85 3.71 -12.65
N SER A 189 -14.05 3.29 -13.04
CA SER A 189 -15.25 3.30 -12.18
C SER A 189 -15.69 1.88 -11.84
N TYR A 190 -15.77 1.56 -10.55
CA TYR A 190 -16.28 0.29 -10.06
C TYR A 190 -17.75 0.41 -9.68
N SER A 191 -18.55 -0.62 -10.00
CA SER A 191 -19.88 -0.76 -9.43
C SER A 191 -19.79 -1.13 -7.93
N PRO A 192 -20.80 -0.80 -7.11
CA PRO A 192 -20.80 -1.17 -5.69
C PRO A 192 -20.65 -2.67 -5.46
N ALA A 193 -21.21 -3.50 -6.36
CA ALA A 193 -21.12 -4.96 -6.31
C ALA A 193 -19.70 -5.49 -6.64
N GLN A 194 -18.85 -4.66 -7.23
CA GLN A 194 -17.49 -5.00 -7.66
C GLN A 194 -16.43 -4.23 -6.88
N LYS A 195 -16.74 -3.78 -5.66
CA LYS A 195 -15.77 -3.08 -4.79
C LYS A 195 -14.50 -3.92 -4.64
N PRO A 196 -13.35 -3.45 -5.16
CA PRO A 196 -12.09 -4.12 -4.92
C PRO A 196 -11.72 -4.05 -3.44
N LYS A 197 -11.11 -5.10 -2.90
CA LYS A 197 -10.72 -5.16 -1.48
C LYS A 197 -9.63 -4.15 -1.11
N TRP A 198 -8.79 -3.77 -2.07
CA TRP A 198 -7.78 -2.72 -1.93
C TRP A 198 -8.36 -1.30 -2.01
N PHE A 199 -9.65 -1.15 -2.35
CA PHE A 199 -10.29 0.15 -2.39
C PHE A 199 -10.43 0.69 -0.97
N ALA A 200 -10.18 1.99 -0.80
CA ALA A 200 -10.18 2.60 0.52
C ALA A 200 -11.58 2.48 1.16
N PRO A 201 -11.67 2.35 2.50
CA PRO A 201 -12.97 2.35 3.18
C PRO A 201 -13.65 3.73 3.15
N GLN A 202 -12.90 4.80 2.92
CA GLN A 202 -13.35 6.18 2.82
C GLN A 202 -12.65 6.88 1.65
N SER A 203 -13.30 7.89 1.07
CA SER A 203 -12.73 8.70 0.00
C SER A 203 -11.35 9.24 0.44
N THR A 204 -10.31 8.96 -0.36
CA THR A 204 -8.91 9.14 0.04
C THR A 204 -8.05 9.56 -1.14
N VAL A 205 -7.19 10.55 -0.94
CA VAL A 205 -6.07 10.88 -1.82
C VAL A 205 -4.80 10.20 -1.28
N PHE A 206 -4.17 9.39 -2.11
CA PHE A 206 -2.93 8.69 -1.82
C PHE A 206 -1.73 9.43 -2.38
N TYR A 207 -0.71 9.61 -1.55
CA TYR A 207 0.61 10.08 -1.94
C TYR A 207 1.67 9.01 -1.67
N TYR A 208 2.80 9.05 -2.40
CA TYR A 208 3.82 7.99 -2.33
C TYR A 208 5.21 8.49 -1.95
N SER A 209 5.37 9.82 -1.86
CA SER A 209 6.55 10.48 -1.32
C SER A 209 6.12 11.58 -0.36
N SER A 210 6.82 11.72 0.74
CA SER A 210 6.58 12.82 1.67
C SER A 210 6.82 14.20 1.07
N ALA A 211 7.65 14.29 0.04
CA ALA A 211 7.86 15.52 -0.71
C ALA A 211 6.57 16.05 -1.37
N SER A 212 5.58 15.18 -1.63
CA SER A 212 4.33 15.55 -2.30
C SER A 212 3.10 15.55 -1.40
N ARG A 213 3.29 15.37 -0.08
CA ARG A 213 2.19 15.34 0.90
C ARG A 213 1.37 16.62 0.88
N GLU A 214 2.02 17.78 0.93
CA GLU A 214 1.32 19.07 0.94
C GLU A 214 0.46 19.24 -0.32
N GLN A 215 1.00 18.86 -1.48
CA GLN A 215 0.24 18.87 -2.73
C GLN A 215 -0.93 17.87 -2.71
N ALA A 216 -0.77 16.71 -2.08
CA ALA A 216 -1.86 15.75 -1.88
C ALA A 216 -2.97 16.32 -0.97
N GLU A 217 -2.62 17.10 0.05
CA GLU A 217 -3.58 17.82 0.91
C GLU A 217 -4.32 18.91 0.13
N GLN A 218 -3.63 19.62 -0.77
CA GLN A 218 -4.28 20.56 -1.70
C GLN A 218 -5.23 19.84 -2.65
N LEU A 219 -4.82 18.71 -3.23
CA LEU A 219 -5.68 17.89 -4.09
C LEU A 219 -6.90 17.36 -3.33
N ALA A 220 -6.75 16.92 -2.08
CA ALA A 220 -7.88 16.47 -1.26
C ALA A 220 -8.89 17.58 -0.98
N LYS A 221 -8.43 18.82 -0.74
CA LYS A 221 -9.30 20.00 -0.61
C LYS A 221 -10.05 20.26 -1.91
N LEU A 222 -9.36 20.22 -3.05
CA LEU A 222 -10.00 20.36 -4.37
C LEU A 222 -11.05 19.27 -4.59
N MET A 223 -10.72 18.01 -4.33
CA MET A 223 -11.66 16.89 -4.49
C MET A 223 -12.89 17.04 -3.58
N THR A 224 -12.69 17.53 -2.36
CA THR A 224 -13.80 17.84 -1.43
C THR A 224 -14.72 18.92 -2.00
N GLN A 225 -14.16 19.96 -2.61
CA GLN A 225 -14.95 21.02 -3.27
C GLN A 225 -15.69 20.50 -4.51
N LEU A 226 -15.07 19.61 -5.29
CA LEU A 226 -15.65 19.09 -6.54
C LEU A 226 -16.72 18.03 -6.32
N ALA A 227 -16.52 17.14 -5.34
CA ALA A 227 -17.38 15.98 -5.12
C ALA A 227 -18.39 16.17 -3.98
N GLY A 228 -18.15 17.13 -3.07
CA GLY A 228 -18.99 17.36 -1.89
C GLY A 228 -18.74 16.42 -0.72
N ASP A 229 -17.82 15.45 -0.86
CA ASP A 229 -17.44 14.50 0.19
C ASP A 229 -16.05 14.79 0.75
N THR A 230 -15.81 14.47 2.02
CA THR A 230 -14.49 14.65 2.65
C THR A 230 -13.49 13.60 2.19
N PHE A 231 -12.33 14.05 1.71
CA PHE A 231 -11.21 13.19 1.34
C PHE A 231 -10.15 13.14 2.44
N LEU A 232 -9.80 11.93 2.88
CA LEU A 232 -8.60 11.71 3.69
C LEU A 232 -7.34 11.83 2.83
N VAL A 233 -6.21 12.13 3.46
CA VAL A 233 -4.89 12.07 2.83
C VAL A 233 -4.11 10.96 3.50
N ARG A 234 -3.62 9.99 2.72
CA ARG A 234 -2.89 8.84 3.26
C ARG A 234 -1.67 8.51 2.41
N ARG A 235 -0.63 7.97 3.04
CA ARG A 235 0.49 7.40 2.30
C ARG A 235 0.07 6.06 1.70
N GLY A 236 0.18 5.94 0.39
CA GLY A 236 -0.06 4.69 -0.33
C GLY A 236 1.18 3.79 -0.31
N ALA A 237 0.98 2.50 -0.53
CA ALA A 237 2.08 1.53 -0.54
C ALA A 237 2.99 1.65 -1.77
N GLY A 238 2.53 2.28 -2.86
CA GLY A 238 3.32 2.47 -4.08
C GLY A 238 3.14 1.36 -5.12
N LEU A 239 2.30 0.37 -4.86
CA LEU A 239 1.98 -0.65 -5.86
C LEU A 239 1.44 -0.04 -7.15
N GLY A 240 2.07 -0.41 -8.27
CA GLY A 240 1.69 0.06 -9.60
C GLY A 240 2.12 1.50 -9.93
N VAL A 241 2.79 2.19 -9.00
CA VAL A 241 3.36 3.52 -9.23
C VAL A 241 4.81 3.36 -9.67
N ASP A 242 5.20 4.01 -10.77
CA ASP A 242 6.61 4.07 -11.19
C ASP A 242 7.47 4.62 -10.02
N PRO A 243 8.46 3.86 -9.52
CA PRO A 243 9.33 4.30 -8.42
C PRO A 243 9.98 5.66 -8.66
N ALA A 244 10.34 5.99 -9.91
CA ALA A 244 10.93 7.27 -10.26
C ALA A 244 9.93 8.43 -10.18
N ARG A 245 8.62 8.15 -10.24
CA ARG A 245 7.53 9.13 -10.24
C ARG A 245 6.71 9.16 -8.96
N LYS A 246 7.04 8.39 -7.93
CA LYS A 246 6.33 8.39 -6.62
C LYS A 246 6.12 9.79 -6.02
N HIS A 247 7.06 10.71 -6.27
CA HIS A 247 6.98 12.09 -5.79
C HIS A 247 6.09 13.01 -6.64
N LEU A 248 5.57 12.53 -7.77
CA LEU A 248 4.73 13.27 -8.71
C LEU A 248 3.41 12.54 -9.01
N THR A 249 3.14 11.41 -8.38
CA THR A 249 1.93 10.62 -8.65
C THR A 249 1.00 10.62 -7.45
N PHE A 250 -0.29 10.78 -7.71
CA PHE A 250 -1.36 10.61 -6.74
C PHE A 250 -2.40 9.63 -7.29
N PHE A 251 -2.99 8.83 -6.41
CA PHE A 251 -4.20 8.08 -6.72
C PHE A 251 -5.33 8.52 -5.80
N VAL A 252 -6.53 8.65 -6.36
CA VAL A 252 -7.71 9.09 -5.64
C VAL A 252 -8.73 7.97 -5.65
N HIS A 253 -9.13 7.52 -4.46
CA HIS A 253 -10.27 6.66 -4.27
C HIS A 253 -11.46 7.53 -3.89
N TYR A 254 -12.52 7.53 -4.71
CA TYR A 254 -13.75 8.25 -4.43
C TYR A 254 -14.91 7.26 -4.27
N LEU A 255 -15.53 7.26 -3.09
CA LEU A 255 -16.72 6.45 -2.81
C LEU A 255 -17.93 7.37 -2.83
N THR A 256 -18.90 7.09 -3.71
CA THR A 256 -20.21 7.74 -3.65
C THR A 256 -21.09 6.95 -2.69
N SER A 257 -21.73 7.68 -1.77
CA SER A 257 -22.75 7.13 -0.86
C SER A 257 -23.97 6.62 -1.61
#